data_AF-A0A7S0BNV4-F1
#
_entry.id   AF-A0A7S0BNV4-F1
#
_cell.length_a   1.000
_cell.length_b   1.000
_cell.length_c   1.000
_cell.angle_alpha   90.00
_cell.angle_beta   90.00
_cell.angle_gamma   90.00
#
_symmetry.space_group_name_H-M   'P 1'
#
loop_
_entity.id
_entity.type
_entity.pdbx_description
1 polymer ?
#
loop_
_entity_poly.entity_id
_entity_poly.type
_entity_poly.pdbx_seq_one_letter_code
_entity_poly.pdbx_strand_id
1 'polypeptide(L)'
;DAQLKSTDSAGEREQINEQIVNREKQLAPVYLQVAHEFADLHDRAGRMKAKGVISKALSWKSSRKFFYWRAKRRILEHAARKDLQVANTCLSWLETESLVKSVCPTEWSDDKAVATWLGENPDAMALLISQQTLVCAQNLLKQKLAKLSPEQQEALKQSLC
;
A
#
# COMPACT_ATOMS: atom_id res chain seq x y z
N ASP A 1 -25.78 -42.95 -14.22
CA ASP A 1 -26.15 -42.20 -15.45
C ASP A 1 -26.14 -43.02 -16.74
N ALA A 2 -25.03 -43.67 -17.12
CA ALA A 2 -24.98 -44.45 -18.38
C ALA A 2 -25.92 -45.69 -18.38
N GLN A 3 -26.00 -46.43 -17.27
CA GLN A 3 -26.90 -47.58 -17.12
C GLN A 3 -28.38 -47.18 -17.08
N LEU A 4 -28.71 -46.04 -16.47
CA LEU A 4 -30.08 -45.51 -16.37
C LEU A 4 -30.65 -45.13 -17.74
N LYS A 5 -29.79 -44.69 -18.66
CA LYS A 5 -30.13 -44.40 -20.06
C LYS A 5 -30.24 -45.64 -20.94
N SER A 6 -29.72 -46.80 -20.52
CA SER A 6 -29.71 -48.03 -21.33
C SER A 6 -30.68 -49.12 -20.86
N THR A 7 -31.31 -48.98 -19.70
CA THR A 7 -32.32 -49.93 -19.19
C THR A 7 -33.71 -49.63 -19.76
N ASP A 8 -34.40 -50.61 -20.33
CA ASP A 8 -35.74 -50.47 -20.95
C ASP A 8 -36.92 -50.78 -20.00
N SER A 9 -36.65 -51.40 -18.85
CA SER A 9 -37.66 -51.71 -17.82
C SER A 9 -37.91 -50.51 -16.90
N ALA A 10 -39.18 -50.09 -16.76
CA ALA A 10 -39.56 -49.00 -15.87
C ALA A 10 -39.22 -49.25 -14.40
N GLY A 11 -39.37 -50.50 -13.93
CA GLY A 11 -39.07 -50.88 -12.53
C GLY A 11 -37.57 -50.88 -12.21
N GLU A 12 -36.71 -51.23 -13.16
CA GLU A 12 -35.25 -51.17 -12.98
C GLU A 12 -34.74 -49.72 -12.91
N ARG A 13 -35.33 -48.83 -13.73
CA ARG A 13 -35.01 -47.39 -13.67
C ARG A 13 -35.34 -46.78 -12.32
N GLU A 14 -36.47 -47.18 -11.72
CA GLU A 14 -36.93 -46.66 -10.43
C GLU A 14 -36.01 -47.11 -9.28
N GLN A 15 -35.60 -48.39 -9.28
CA GLN A 15 -34.61 -48.90 -8.31
C GLN A 15 -33.25 -48.22 -8.42
N ILE A 16 -32.76 -47.98 -9.65
CA ILE A 16 -31.49 -47.28 -9.85
C ILE A 16 -31.58 -45.83 -9.36
N ASN A 17 -32.70 -45.14 -9.60
CA ASN A 17 -32.93 -43.80 -9.08
C ASN A 17 -32.94 -43.76 -7.54
N GLU A 18 -33.60 -44.71 -6.88
CA GLU A 18 -33.57 -44.81 -5.42
C GLU A 18 -32.16 -45.01 -4.87
N GLN A 19 -31.35 -45.86 -5.52
CA GLN A 19 -29.94 -46.06 -5.15
C GLN A 19 -29.11 -44.79 -5.32
N ILE A 20 -29.33 -44.02 -6.39
CA ILE A 20 -28.67 -42.72 -6.62
C ILE A 20 -29.05 -41.73 -5.53
N VAL A 21 -30.34 -41.54 -5.26
CA VAL A 21 -30.82 -40.60 -4.23
C VAL A 21 -30.29 -40.98 -2.85
N ASN A 22 -30.27 -42.28 -2.50
CA ASN A 22 -29.67 -42.74 -1.25
C ASN A 22 -28.17 -42.46 -1.19
N ARG A 23 -27.45 -42.65 -2.31
CA ARG A 23 -26.03 -42.36 -2.37
C ARG A 23 -25.73 -40.87 -2.27
N GLU A 24 -26.51 -40.02 -2.93
CA GLU A 24 -26.45 -38.56 -2.82
C GLU A 24 -26.65 -38.10 -1.37
N LYS A 25 -27.69 -38.61 -0.71
CA LYS A 25 -27.95 -38.31 0.72
C LYS A 25 -26.79 -38.70 1.62
N GLN A 26 -26.19 -39.87 1.38
CA GLN A 26 -25.02 -40.33 2.14
C GLN A 26 -23.78 -39.45 1.90
N LEU A 27 -23.57 -38.99 0.67
CA LEU A 27 -22.40 -38.21 0.27
C LEU A 27 -22.53 -36.71 0.56
N ALA A 28 -23.75 -36.17 0.58
CA ALA A 28 -24.05 -34.76 0.78
C ALA A 28 -23.27 -34.10 1.93
N PRO A 29 -23.23 -34.65 3.17
CA PRO A 29 -22.48 -34.00 4.26
C PRO A 29 -20.97 -33.94 4.00
N VAL A 30 -20.39 -34.97 3.37
CA VAL A 30 -18.96 -35.00 3.03
C VAL A 30 -18.65 -33.98 1.94
N TYR A 31 -19.44 -33.95 0.87
CA TYR A 31 -19.27 -32.98 -0.21
C TYR A 31 -19.51 -31.54 0.24
N LEU A 32 -20.41 -31.32 1.21
CA LEU A 32 -20.58 -30.01 1.83
C LEU A 32 -19.31 -29.56 2.57
N GLN A 33 -18.65 -30.45 3.32
CA GLN A 33 -17.37 -30.14 3.95
C GLN A 33 -16.28 -29.82 2.90
N VAL A 34 -16.22 -30.59 1.81
CA VAL A 34 -15.30 -30.29 0.70
C VAL A 34 -15.59 -28.92 0.07
N ALA A 35 -16.87 -28.57 -0.11
CA ALA A 35 -17.26 -27.27 -0.62
C ALA A 35 -16.87 -26.12 0.32
N HIS A 36 -16.97 -26.32 1.64
CA HIS A 36 -16.49 -25.34 2.62
C HIS A 36 -14.97 -25.15 2.54
N GLU A 37 -14.18 -26.21 2.49
CA GLU A 37 -12.72 -26.12 2.35
C GLU A 37 -12.32 -25.47 1.01
N PHE A 38 -13.05 -25.77 -0.06
CA PHE A 38 -12.88 -25.12 -1.35
C PHE A 38 -13.14 -23.61 -1.25
N ALA A 39 -14.20 -23.20 -0.56
CA ALA A 39 -14.46 -21.78 -0.31
C ALA A 39 -13.37 -21.14 0.56
N ASP A 40 -12.94 -21.78 1.65
CA ASP A 40 -11.87 -21.28 2.54
C ASP A 40 -10.56 -21.01 1.78
N LEU A 41 -10.18 -21.89 0.84
CA LEU A 41 -8.99 -21.69 0.00
C LEU A 41 -9.00 -20.36 -0.77
N HIS A 42 -10.17 -19.81 -1.09
CA HIS A 42 -10.32 -18.52 -1.76
C HIS A 42 -10.12 -17.32 -0.82
N ASP A 43 -10.32 -17.51 0.48
CA ASP A 43 -10.32 -16.47 1.51
C ASP A 43 -9.00 -16.41 2.30
N ARG A 44 -8.04 -17.26 1.95
CA ARG A 44 -6.72 -17.27 2.60
C ARG A 44 -5.94 -15.98 2.32
N ALA A 45 -5.15 -15.56 3.31
CA ALA A 45 -4.29 -14.38 3.24
C ALA A 45 -3.30 -14.40 2.04
N GLY A 46 -2.93 -15.59 1.55
CA GLY A 46 -2.14 -15.72 0.32
C GLY A 46 -2.82 -15.11 -0.90
N ARG A 47 -4.13 -15.36 -1.08
CA ARG A 47 -4.93 -14.78 -2.17
C ARG A 47 -5.09 -13.27 -2.00
N MET A 48 -5.31 -12.80 -0.76
CA MET A 48 -5.36 -11.37 -0.45
C MET A 48 -4.05 -10.66 -0.85
N LYS A 49 -2.89 -11.25 -0.54
CA LYS A 49 -1.59 -10.69 -0.93
C LYS A 49 -1.39 -10.73 -2.45
N ALA A 50 -1.75 -11.83 -3.10
CA ALA A 50 -1.63 -11.96 -4.57
C ALA A 50 -2.51 -10.95 -5.33
N LYS A 51 -3.66 -10.57 -4.76
CA LYS A 51 -4.52 -9.51 -5.29
C LYS A 51 -4.08 -8.10 -4.91
N GLY A 52 -3.03 -7.94 -4.10
CA GLY A 52 -2.51 -6.63 -3.69
C GLY A 52 -3.40 -5.87 -2.70
N VAL A 53 -4.46 -6.49 -2.16
CA VAL A 53 -5.34 -5.83 -1.18
C VAL A 53 -4.68 -5.69 0.19
N ILE A 54 -3.67 -6.51 0.47
CA ILE A 54 -2.80 -6.39 1.65
C ILE A 54 -1.34 -6.32 1.22
N SER A 55 -0.52 -5.58 1.98
CA SER A 55 0.92 -5.51 1.74
C SER A 55 1.66 -6.78 2.17
N LYS A 56 1.26 -7.40 3.29
CA LYS A 56 1.94 -8.56 3.87
C LYS A 56 1.02 -9.36 4.78
N ALA A 57 1.05 -10.69 4.66
CA ALA A 57 0.49 -11.60 5.65
C ALA A 57 1.50 -11.77 6.81
N LEU A 58 1.01 -11.69 8.05
CA LEU A 58 1.86 -11.66 9.25
C LEU A 58 1.57 -12.85 10.16
N SER A 59 2.62 -13.36 10.81
CA SER A 59 2.47 -14.28 11.94
C SER A 59 2.12 -13.50 13.21
N TRP A 60 1.11 -13.97 13.94
CA TRP A 60 0.68 -13.39 15.20
C TRP A 60 1.82 -13.26 16.21
N LYS A 61 2.69 -14.27 16.31
CA LYS A 61 3.82 -14.28 17.27
C LYS A 61 4.79 -13.11 17.05
N SER A 62 4.95 -12.65 15.81
CA SER A 62 5.84 -11.54 15.45
C SER A 62 5.13 -10.20 15.26
N SER A 63 3.80 -10.16 15.38
CA SER A 63 2.97 -9.01 15.00
C SER A 63 3.34 -7.76 15.80
N ARG A 64 3.54 -7.89 17.11
CA ARG A 64 3.90 -6.77 18.00
C ARG A 64 5.20 -6.09 17.56
N LYS A 65 6.24 -6.86 17.28
CA LYS A 65 7.54 -6.32 16.84
C LYS A 65 7.40 -5.64 15.47
N PHE A 66 6.67 -6.26 14.55
CA PHE A 66 6.40 -5.67 13.24
C PHE A 66 5.69 -4.31 13.35
N PHE A 67 4.57 -4.26 14.08
CA PHE A 67 3.79 -3.03 14.22
C PHE A 67 4.51 -1.95 15.02
N TYR A 68 5.32 -2.31 16.01
CA TYR A 68 6.15 -1.34 16.74
C TYR A 68 7.04 -0.52 15.80
N TRP A 69 7.83 -1.20 14.96
CA TRP A 69 8.74 -0.52 14.03
C TRP A 69 8.00 0.21 12.92
N ARG A 70 6.95 -0.41 12.38
CA ARG A 70 6.14 0.21 11.33
C ARG A 70 5.42 1.47 11.81
N ALA A 71 4.83 1.44 13.00
CA ALA A 71 4.19 2.61 13.59
C ALA A 71 5.21 3.71 13.88
N LYS A 72 6.33 3.37 14.53
CA LYS A 72 7.41 4.32 14.82
C LYS A 72 7.92 5.01 13.54
N ARG A 73 8.20 4.23 12.49
CA ARG A 73 8.57 4.76 11.18
C ARG A 73 7.51 5.72 10.65
N ARG A 74 6.25 5.31 10.58
CA ARG A 74 5.17 6.12 9.97
C ARG A 74 4.94 7.43 10.70
N ILE A 75 5.07 7.46 12.03
CA ILE A 75 4.97 8.68 12.81
C ILE A 75 6.11 9.65 12.47
N LEU A 76 7.36 9.15 12.47
CA LEU A 76 8.54 9.96 12.15
C LEU A 76 8.50 10.48 10.70
N GLU A 77 8.20 9.59 9.76
CA GLU A 77 8.05 9.92 8.34
C GLU A 77 6.97 10.97 8.12
N HIS A 78 5.80 10.82 8.77
CA HIS A 78 4.71 11.78 8.66
C HIS A 78 5.09 13.16 9.23
N ALA A 79 5.77 13.20 10.38
CA ALA A 79 6.26 14.45 10.96
C ALA A 79 7.22 15.16 10.00
N ALA A 80 8.24 14.45 9.51
CA ALA A 80 9.20 14.97 8.54
C ALA A 80 8.54 15.50 7.25
N ARG A 81 7.57 14.75 6.68
CA ARG A 81 6.84 15.15 5.48
C ARG A 81 5.97 16.39 5.71
N LYS A 82 5.38 16.51 6.90
CA LYS A 82 4.60 17.70 7.28
C LYS A 82 5.50 18.92 7.36
N ASP A 83 6.66 18.80 7.99
CA ASP A 83 7.63 19.91 8.09
C ASP A 83 8.14 20.32 6.70
N LEU A 84 8.36 19.36 5.79
CA LEU A 84 8.71 19.64 4.40
C LEU A 84 7.61 20.39 3.64
N GLN A 85 6.33 20.04 3.84
CA GLN A 85 5.21 20.77 3.24
C GLN A 85 5.09 22.19 3.76
N VAL A 86 5.39 22.41 5.05
CA VAL A 86 5.42 23.77 5.62
C VAL A 86 6.57 24.58 5.02
N ALA A 87 7.74 23.96 4.88
CA ALA A 87 8.92 24.61 4.31
C ALA A 87 8.80 24.91 2.81
N ASN A 88 8.12 24.05 2.06
CA ASN A 88 7.87 24.23 0.63
C ASN A 88 6.42 23.84 0.30
N THR A 89 5.58 24.88 0.27
CA THR A 89 4.13 24.75 0.04
C THR A 89 3.78 24.28 -1.37
N CYS A 90 4.74 24.29 -2.30
CA CYS A 90 4.55 23.78 -3.65
C CYS A 90 4.69 22.25 -3.74
N LEU A 91 5.19 21.57 -2.70
CA LEU A 91 5.38 20.12 -2.72
C LEU A 91 4.08 19.37 -2.44
N SER A 92 3.75 18.43 -3.31
CA SER A 92 2.73 17.43 -3.04
C SER A 92 3.19 16.45 -1.97
N TRP A 93 2.24 15.78 -1.32
CA TRP A 93 2.53 14.76 -0.32
C TRP A 93 3.35 13.59 -0.89
N LEU A 94 3.17 13.26 -2.18
CA LEU A 94 3.93 12.21 -2.86
C LEU A 94 5.39 12.60 -3.10
N GLU A 95 5.64 13.87 -3.42
CA GLU A 95 7.00 14.39 -3.59
C GLU A 95 7.75 14.47 -2.26
N THR A 96 7.07 14.80 -1.15
CA THR A 96 7.72 14.77 0.17
C THR A 96 8.19 13.38 0.57
N GLU A 97 7.45 12.32 0.22
CA GLU A 97 7.91 10.94 0.42
C GLU A 97 9.17 10.64 -0.39
N SER A 98 9.18 11.08 -1.64
CA SER A 98 10.31 10.85 -2.55
C SER A 98 11.57 11.56 -2.07
N LEU A 99 11.42 12.77 -1.53
CA LEU A 99 12.53 13.51 -0.91
C LEU A 99 13.04 12.84 0.36
N VAL A 100 12.16 12.46 1.30
CA VAL A 100 12.60 11.74 2.52
C VAL A 100 13.32 10.45 2.15
N LYS A 101 12.82 9.73 1.14
CA LYS A 101 13.45 8.51 0.63
C LYS A 101 14.82 8.77 -0.02
N SER A 102 15.03 9.91 -0.68
CA SER A 102 16.30 10.20 -1.35
C SER A 102 17.44 10.50 -0.38
N VAL A 103 17.12 11.05 0.80
CA VAL A 103 18.13 11.37 1.84
C VAL A 103 18.42 10.18 2.74
N CYS A 104 17.49 9.24 2.85
CA CYS A 104 17.65 8.05 3.66
C CYS A 104 18.55 7.04 2.94
N PRO A 105 19.76 6.73 3.46
CA PRO A 105 20.70 5.81 2.80
C PRO A 105 20.33 4.34 3.02
N THR A 106 19.39 4.05 3.92
CA THR A 106 19.00 2.69 4.29
C THR A 106 17.94 2.12 3.35
N GLU A 107 17.85 0.80 3.30
CA GLU A 107 16.81 0.10 2.54
C GLU A 107 15.40 0.54 2.97
N TRP A 108 14.67 1.20 2.07
CA TRP A 108 13.37 1.80 2.37
C TRP A 108 12.31 0.76 2.76
N SER A 109 12.46 -0.50 2.38
CA SER A 109 11.54 -1.57 2.80
C SER A 109 11.75 -2.05 4.24
N ASP A 110 12.87 -1.72 4.90
CA ASP A 110 13.14 -2.08 6.29
C ASP A 110 12.61 -1.02 7.27
N ASP A 111 11.47 -1.32 7.90
CA ASP A 111 10.81 -0.43 8.86
C ASP A 111 11.71 -0.06 10.05
N LYS A 112 12.59 -0.97 10.51
CA LYS A 112 13.48 -0.71 11.64
C LYS A 112 14.63 0.20 11.23
N ALA A 113 15.30 -0.12 10.12
CA ALA A 113 16.45 0.66 9.66
C ALA A 113 16.05 2.12 9.38
N VAL A 114 14.93 2.34 8.69
CA VAL A 114 14.41 3.68 8.38
C VAL A 114 14.01 4.42 9.65
N ALA A 115 13.28 3.78 10.58
CA ALA A 115 12.86 4.42 11.83
C ALA A 115 14.05 4.80 12.72
N THR A 116 15.09 3.95 12.76
CA THR A 116 16.31 4.24 13.50
C THR A 116 17.05 5.42 12.87
N TRP A 117 17.27 5.39 11.55
CA TRP A 117 17.97 6.48 10.85
C TRP A 117 17.25 7.83 11.02
N LEU A 118 15.93 7.87 10.83
CA LEU A 118 15.13 9.09 11.02
C LEU A 118 15.20 9.62 12.47
N GLY A 119 15.31 8.74 13.46
CA GLY A 119 15.41 9.12 14.86
C GLY A 119 16.80 9.59 15.28
N GLU A 120 17.85 9.06 14.65
CA GLU A 120 19.25 9.33 15.01
C GLU A 120 19.87 10.47 14.19
N ASN A 121 19.26 10.84 13.05
CA ASN A 121 19.81 11.85 12.13
C ASN A 121 18.83 13.03 11.92
N PRO A 122 18.43 13.75 12.99
CA PRO A 122 17.53 14.90 12.85
C PRO A 122 18.16 16.02 12.00
N ASP A 123 19.48 16.19 12.07
CA ASP A 123 20.20 17.24 11.34
C ASP A 123 20.12 17.07 9.82
N ALA A 124 20.13 15.82 9.33
CA ALA A 124 19.97 15.53 7.91
C ALA A 124 18.59 15.99 7.40
N MET A 125 17.55 15.79 8.21
CA MET A 125 16.21 16.26 7.90
C MET A 125 16.10 17.78 8.00
N ALA A 126 16.71 18.40 9.01
CA ALA A 126 16.75 19.85 9.15
C ALA A 126 17.44 20.53 7.96
N LEU A 127 18.55 19.95 7.48
CA LEU A 127 19.26 20.41 6.29
C LEU A 127 18.37 20.31 5.04
N LEU A 128 17.70 19.18 4.84
CA LEU A 128 16.75 19.00 3.73
C LEU A 128 15.64 20.05 3.79
N ILE A 129 15.03 20.26 4.95
CA ILE A 129 13.97 21.24 5.17
C ILE A 129 14.45 22.64 4.82
N SER A 130 15.64 23.03 5.30
CA SER A 130 16.25 24.33 4.98
C SER A 130 16.49 24.52 3.49
N GLN A 131 17.01 23.50 2.80
CA GLN A 131 17.17 23.52 1.34
C GLN A 131 15.84 23.71 0.62
N GLN A 132 14.78 23.02 1.07
CA GLN A 132 13.45 23.15 0.47
C GLN A 132 12.83 24.54 0.71
N THR A 133 13.09 25.17 1.86
CA THR A 133 12.70 26.57 2.09
C THR A 133 13.36 27.51 1.07
N LEU A 134 14.65 27.33 0.78
CA LEU A 134 15.35 28.13 -0.22
C LEU A 134 14.78 27.91 -1.62
N VAL A 135 14.51 26.65 -2.00
CA VAL A 135 13.88 26.32 -3.30
C VAL A 135 12.51 26.97 -3.41
N CYS A 136 11.69 26.91 -2.36
CA CYS A 136 10.37 27.56 -2.32
C CYS A 136 10.49 29.08 -2.49
N ALA A 137 11.41 29.72 -1.77
CA ALA A 137 11.65 31.16 -1.87
C ALA A 137 12.12 31.56 -3.28
N GLN A 138 13.04 30.80 -3.88
CA GLN A 138 13.49 31.02 -5.26
C GLN A 138 12.34 30.89 -6.26
N ASN A 139 11.49 29.88 -6.13
CA ASN A 139 10.34 29.68 -7.00
C ASN A 139 9.32 30.81 -6.87
N LEU A 140 9.05 31.27 -5.64
CA LEU A 140 8.17 32.40 -5.38
C LEU A 140 8.73 33.71 -5.96
N LEU A 141 10.04 33.96 -5.83
CA LEU A 141 10.72 35.10 -6.44
C LEU A 141 10.61 35.06 -7.97
N LYS A 142 10.91 33.91 -8.60
CA LYS A 142 10.75 33.72 -10.05
C LYS A 142 9.31 34.01 -10.50
N GLN A 143 8.32 33.51 -9.75
CA GLN A 143 6.92 33.74 -10.06
C GLN A 143 6.53 35.22 -9.94
N LYS A 144 7.02 35.93 -8.91
CA LYS A 144 6.78 37.37 -8.75
C LYS A 144 7.45 38.18 -9.85
N LEU A 145 8.70 37.87 -10.19
CA LEU A 145 9.43 38.52 -11.29
C LEU A 145 8.71 38.36 -12.63
N ALA A 146 8.16 37.18 -12.91
CA ALA A 146 7.39 36.93 -14.13
C ALA A 146 6.08 37.74 -14.25
N LYS A 147 5.56 38.26 -13.12
CA LYS A 147 4.35 39.09 -13.08
C LYS A 147 4.63 40.59 -13.18
N LEU A 148 5.89 41.02 -13.10
CA LEU A 148 6.26 42.44 -13.20
C LEU A 148 6.19 42.91 -14.66
N SER A 149 5.82 44.17 -14.88
CA SER A 149 5.87 44.78 -16.21
C SER A 149 7.32 44.94 -16.69
N PRO A 150 7.57 45.05 -18.02
CA PRO A 150 8.91 45.24 -18.56
C PRO A 150 9.63 46.48 -17.97
N GLU A 151 8.90 47.57 -17.74
CA GLU A 151 9.43 48.79 -17.11
C GLU A 151 9.85 48.55 -15.65
N GLN A 152 9.04 47.81 -14.88
CA GLN A 152 9.36 47.45 -13.50
C GLN A 152 10.56 46.51 -13.41
N GLN A 153 10.70 45.59 -14.37
CA GLN A 153 11.86 44.70 -14.46
C GLN A 153 13.15 45.47 -14.77
N GLU A 154 13.08 46.46 -15.65
CA GLU A 154 14.25 47.28 -16.01
C GLU A 154 14.66 48.21 -14.86
N ALA A 155 13.70 48.83 -14.17
CA ALA A 155 13.95 49.61 -12.97
C ALA A 155 14.59 48.78 -11.84
N LEU A 156 14.18 47.51 -11.68
CA LEU A 156 14.77 46.59 -10.70
C LEU A 156 16.21 46.21 -11.07
N LYS A 157 16.51 46.01 -12.36
CA LYS A 157 17.90 45.73 -12.80
C LYS A 157 18.82 46.92 -12.55
N GLN A 158 18.34 48.14 -12.78
CA GLN A 158 19.11 49.37 -12.58
C GLN A 158 19.41 49.66 -11.11
N SER A 159 18.59 49.19 -10.17
CA SER A 159 18.84 49.36 -8.72
C SER A 159 19.73 48.27 -8.10
N LEU A 160 19.96 47.17 -8.83
CA LEU A 160 20.80 46.05 -8.39
C LEU A 160 22.24 46.11 -8.96
N CYS A 161 22.47 46.92 -9.99
CA CYS A 161 23.80 47.27 -10.52
C CYS A 161 24.35 48.51 -9.82
#